data_AF-A0A4V3CK78-F1
#
_entry.id   AF-A0A4V3CK78-F1
#
_cell.length_a   1.000
_cell.length_b   1.000
_cell.length_c   1.000
_cell.angle_alpha   90.00
_cell.angle_beta   90.00
_cell.angle_gamma   90.00
#
_symmetry.space_group_name_H-M   'P 1'
#
loop_
_entity.id
_entity.type
_entity.pdbx_description
1 polymer ?
#
loop_
_entity_poly.entity_id
_entity_poly.type
_entity_poly.pdbx_seq_one_letter_code
_entity_poly.pdbx_strand_id
1 'polypeptide(L)'
;MTEASLRGAYQDRALQAGLSSEPDWWFDARAAAAGDQEWLLAVQLTHGAVSRELLALAIKQFRRDAESLSPKDLQGLLAAATNGGRQGFDAVLCTRKGGERKPISLSWGRDTE
;
A
#
# COMPACT_ATOMS: atom_id res chain seq x y z
N MET A 1 -7.22 -1.01 13.39
CA MET A 1 -7.06 0.34 13.98
C MET A 1 -7.11 1.36 12.85
N THR A 2 -8.02 2.33 12.92
CA THR A 2 -8.24 3.32 11.85
C THR A 2 -7.29 4.51 12.03
N GLU A 3 -6.88 5.16 10.92
CA GLU A 3 -5.97 6.31 10.91
C GLU A 3 -6.47 7.47 11.81
N ALA A 4 -7.79 7.64 11.91
CA ALA A 4 -8.42 8.62 12.78
C ALA A 4 -8.17 8.36 14.28
N SER A 5 -8.19 7.09 14.69
CA SER A 5 -7.94 6.70 16.09
C SER A 5 -6.47 6.89 16.47
N LEU A 6 -5.56 6.65 15.54
CA LEU A 6 -4.12 6.90 15.74
C LEU A 6 -3.81 8.40 15.80
N ARG A 7 -4.48 9.21 14.97
CA ARG A 7 -4.35 10.68 14.97
C ARG A 7 -4.83 11.31 16.29
N GLY A 8 -5.94 10.81 16.85
CA GLY A 8 -6.44 11.28 18.15
C GLY A 8 -5.46 10.97 19.29
N ALA A 9 -4.96 9.73 19.36
CA ALA A 9 -3.98 9.33 20.37
C ALA A 9 -2.64 10.09 20.24
N TYR A 10 -2.24 10.44 19.01
CA TYR A 10 -1.07 11.27 18.77
C TYR A 10 -1.27 12.73 19.20
N GLN A 11 -2.41 13.34 18.85
CA GLN A 11 -2.71 14.73 19.25
C GLN A 11 -2.72 14.90 20.77
N ASP A 12 -3.33 13.97 21.50
CA ASP A 12 -3.35 14.01 22.97
C ASP A 12 -1.94 13.91 23.58
N ARG A 13 -1.08 13.07 23.01
CA ARG A 13 0.29 12.86 23.50
C ARG A 13 1.26 13.97 23.07
N ALA A 14 1.07 14.56 21.90
CA ALA A 14 1.85 15.69 21.40
C ALA A 14 1.53 16.98 22.17
N LEU A 15 0.26 17.19 22.53
CA LEU A 15 -0.18 18.29 23.41
C LEU A 15 0.43 18.17 24.81
N GLN A 16 0.52 16.96 25.37
CA GLN A 16 1.17 16.73 26.67
C GLN A 16 2.70 16.94 26.64
N ALA A 17 3.34 16.74 25.48
CA ALA A 17 4.79 16.84 25.33
C ALA A 17 5.29 18.22 24.84
N GLY A 18 4.39 19.16 24.48
CA GLY A 18 4.76 20.49 23.99
C GLY A 18 5.54 20.49 22.67
N LEU A 19 5.47 19.40 21.89
CA LEU A 19 6.21 19.23 20.65
C LEU A 19 5.43 19.86 19.48
N SER A 20 6.00 20.89 18.83
CA SER A 20 5.37 21.57 17.68
C SER A 20 5.63 20.91 16.33
N SER A 21 6.40 19.81 16.30
CA SER A 21 6.77 19.10 15.06
C SER A 21 6.64 17.59 15.25
N GLU A 22 6.20 16.92 14.18
CA GLU A 22 6.02 15.47 14.19
C GLU A 22 7.37 14.76 14.35
N PRO A 23 7.52 13.82 15.30
CA PRO A 23 8.77 13.12 15.48
C PRO A 23 9.05 12.18 14.31
N ASP A 24 10.34 11.94 14.03
CA ASP A 24 10.83 11.04 12.98
C ASP A 24 10.20 9.64 13.00
N TRP A 25 10.02 9.03 14.18
CA TRP A 25 9.42 7.71 14.34
C TRP A 25 7.92 7.65 13.97
N TRP A 26 7.22 8.79 13.86
CA TRP A 26 5.84 8.82 13.39
C TRP A 26 5.74 8.45 11.91
N PHE A 27 6.73 8.83 11.10
CA PHE A 27 6.78 8.40 9.71
C PHE A 27 7.04 6.90 9.59
N ASP A 28 7.86 6.33 10.47
CA ASP A 28 8.09 4.87 10.53
C ASP A 28 6.85 4.11 10.99
N ALA A 29 6.15 4.61 12.01
CA ALA A 29 4.88 4.04 12.46
C ALA A 29 3.78 4.17 11.41
N ARG A 30 3.76 5.29 10.67
CA ARG A 30 2.85 5.52 9.54
C ARG A 30 3.22 4.65 8.35
N ALA A 31 4.50 4.39 8.07
CA ALA A 31 4.96 3.48 7.02
C ALA A 31 4.61 2.02 7.36
N ALA A 32 4.86 1.60 8.60
CA ALA A 32 4.43 0.29 9.12
C ALA A 32 2.89 0.13 9.05
N ALA A 33 2.13 1.19 9.34
CA ALA A 33 0.67 1.18 9.18
C ALA A 33 0.20 1.29 7.71
N ALA A 34 0.97 1.96 6.84
CA ALA A 34 0.60 2.28 5.46
C ALA A 34 1.00 1.21 4.44
N GLY A 35 1.99 0.35 4.68
CA GLY A 35 2.32 -0.66 3.67
C GLY A 35 3.44 -1.63 4.02
N ASP A 36 3.12 -2.67 4.80
CA ASP A 36 3.95 -3.88 5.00
C ASP A 36 4.18 -4.73 3.72
N GLN A 37 3.91 -4.19 2.52
CA GLN A 37 3.86 -4.94 1.26
C GLN A 37 4.89 -4.48 0.23
N GLU A 38 5.80 -3.57 0.58
CA GLU A 38 6.89 -3.11 -0.32
C GLU A 38 7.76 -4.26 -0.83
N TRP A 39 7.88 -5.32 -0.05
CA TRP A 39 8.62 -6.52 -0.44
C TRP A 39 8.08 -7.18 -1.72
N LEU A 40 6.81 -6.97 -2.10
CA LEU A 40 6.27 -7.45 -3.36
C LEU A 40 6.96 -6.81 -4.57
N LEU A 41 7.39 -5.55 -4.44
CA LEU A 41 8.15 -4.86 -5.48
C LEU A 41 9.55 -5.46 -5.61
N ALA A 42 10.21 -5.73 -4.48
CA ALA A 42 11.51 -6.38 -4.47
C ALA A 42 11.43 -7.80 -5.09
N VAL A 43 10.39 -8.57 -4.74
CA VAL A 43 10.15 -9.90 -5.31
C VAL A 43 9.89 -9.81 -6.83
N GLN A 44 9.09 -8.83 -7.28
CA GLN A 44 8.84 -8.62 -8.70
C GLN A 44 10.11 -8.22 -9.48
N LEU A 45 10.96 -7.36 -8.90
CA LEU A 45 12.21 -6.93 -9.51
C LEU A 45 13.24 -8.06 -9.61
N THR A 46 13.31 -8.91 -8.57
CA THR A 46 14.28 -10.00 -8.51
C THR A 46 13.84 -11.25 -9.27
N HIS A 47 12.53 -11.53 -9.32
CA HIS A 47 11.96 -12.74 -9.91
C HIS A 47 11.05 -12.45 -11.12
N GLY A 48 11.32 -11.37 -11.86
CA GLY A 48 10.50 -10.95 -13.00
C GLY A 48 10.37 -11.98 -14.14
N ALA A 49 11.28 -12.95 -14.21
CA ALA A 49 11.22 -14.06 -15.18
C ALA A 49 10.27 -15.21 -14.78
N VAL A 50 9.82 -15.25 -13.52
CA VAL A 50 8.93 -16.29 -13.01
C VAL A 50 7.47 -15.92 -13.30
N SER A 51 6.64 -16.91 -13.64
CA SER A 51 5.21 -16.64 -13.82
C SER A 51 4.58 -16.10 -12.53
N ARG A 52 3.72 -15.09 -12.66
CA ARG A 52 3.05 -14.44 -11.51
C ARG A 52 2.24 -15.42 -10.67
N GLU A 53 1.70 -16.47 -11.30
CA GLU A 53 0.96 -17.54 -10.63
C GLU A 53 1.85 -18.36 -9.70
N LEU A 54 3.01 -18.81 -10.19
CA LEU A 54 3.98 -19.55 -9.39
C LEU A 54 4.58 -18.68 -8.29
N LEU A 55 4.85 -17.41 -8.61
CA LEU A 55 5.38 -16.45 -7.65
C LEU A 55 4.38 -16.18 -6.52
N ALA A 56 3.09 -16.03 -6.83
CA ALA A 56 2.04 -15.86 -5.82
C ALA A 56 1.89 -17.08 -4.90
N LEU A 57 2.02 -18.29 -5.44
CA LEU A 57 2.01 -19.52 -4.63
C LEU A 57 3.24 -19.63 -3.73
N ALA A 58 4.43 -19.37 -4.26
CA ALA A 58 5.68 -19.38 -3.51
C ALA A 58 5.66 -18.33 -2.39
N ILE A 59 5.25 -17.11 -2.69
CA ILE A 59 5.09 -16.03 -1.71
C ILE A 59 4.18 -16.46 -0.57
N LYS A 60 3.04 -17.09 -0.87
CA LYS A 60 2.09 -17.54 0.14
C LYS A 60 2.64 -18.69 1.00
N GLN A 61 3.52 -19.52 0.44
CA GLN A 61 4.20 -20.59 1.17
C GLN A 61 5.28 -20.06 2.12
N PHE A 62 6.07 -19.08 1.68
CA PHE A 62 7.26 -18.63 2.41
C PHE A 62 7.02 -17.41 3.32
N ARG A 63 5.97 -16.61 3.07
CA ARG A 63 5.69 -15.41 3.86
C ARG A 63 4.37 -15.49 4.62
N ARG A 64 4.47 -15.45 5.95
CA ARG A 64 3.31 -15.35 6.86
C ARG A 64 2.57 -14.03 6.71
N ASP A 65 3.26 -12.92 6.45
CA ASP A 65 2.62 -11.61 6.26
C ASP A 65 1.68 -11.58 5.04
N ALA A 66 1.91 -12.47 4.06
CA ALA A 66 1.09 -12.60 2.86
C ALA A 66 -0.11 -13.55 3.05
N GLU A 67 -0.28 -14.15 4.23
CA GLU A 67 -1.35 -15.12 4.51
C GLU A 67 -2.74 -14.50 4.36
N SER A 68 -2.88 -13.22 4.73
CA SER A 68 -4.09 -12.41 4.58
C SER A 68 -4.48 -12.13 3.12
N LEU A 69 -3.57 -12.35 2.16
CA LEU A 69 -3.78 -12.11 0.74
C LEU A 69 -4.20 -13.38 0.00
N SER A 70 -5.22 -13.27 -0.85
CA SER A 70 -5.55 -14.37 -1.75
C SER A 70 -4.49 -14.49 -2.86
N PRO A 71 -4.29 -15.68 -3.44
CA PRO A 71 -3.37 -15.85 -4.57
C PRO A 71 -3.71 -14.93 -5.75
N LYS A 72 -5.01 -14.69 -5.99
CA LYS A 72 -5.49 -13.81 -7.06
C LYS A 72 -5.14 -12.34 -6.79
N ASP A 73 -5.19 -11.92 -5.53
CA ASP A 73 -4.79 -10.56 -5.13
C ASP A 73 -3.28 -10.35 -5.27
N LEU A 74 -2.47 -11.34 -4.88
CA LEU A 74 -1.03 -11.30 -5.05
C LEU A 74 -0.65 -11.17 -6.53
N GLN A 75 -1.31 -11.92 -7.41
CA GLN A 75 -1.11 -11.80 -8.85
C GLN A 75 -1.49 -10.42 -9.37
N GLY A 76 -2.61 -9.84 -8.90
CA GLY A 76 -3.03 -8.49 -9.26
C GLY A 76 -2.04 -7.42 -8.80
N LEU A 77 -1.49 -7.56 -7.58
CA LEU A 77 -0.46 -6.68 -7.05
C LEU A 77 0.86 -6.78 -7.83
N LEU A 78 1.30 -8.00 -8.17
CA LEU A 78 2.48 -8.24 -9.00
C LEU A 78 2.30 -7.68 -10.42
N ALA A 79 1.10 -7.83 -11.00
CA ALA A 79 0.77 -7.26 -12.30
C ALA A 79 0.75 -5.72 -12.26
N ALA A 80 0.18 -5.12 -11.22
CA ALA A 80 0.17 -3.68 -11.03
C ALA A 80 1.59 -3.12 -10.82
N ALA A 81 2.43 -3.82 -10.07
CA ALA A 81 3.84 -3.50 -9.92
C ALA A 81 4.60 -3.57 -11.26
N THR A 82 4.29 -4.57 -12.10
CA THR A 82 4.94 -4.74 -13.40
C THR A 82 4.55 -3.62 -14.38
N ASN A 83 3.26 -3.29 -14.45
CA ASN A 83 2.73 -2.39 -15.47
C ASN A 83 2.74 -0.91 -15.06
N GLY A 84 2.57 -0.62 -13.77
CA GLY A 84 2.48 0.74 -13.23
C GLY A 84 3.59 1.10 -12.24
N GLY A 85 4.58 0.21 -12.06
CA GLY A 85 5.66 0.41 -11.11
C GLY A 85 5.13 0.64 -9.69
N ARG A 86 5.81 1.52 -8.95
CA ARG A 86 5.40 1.87 -7.58
C ARG A 86 4.02 2.51 -7.51
N GLN A 87 3.71 3.40 -8.45
CA GLN A 87 2.44 4.16 -8.46
C GLN A 87 1.24 3.24 -8.70
N GLY A 88 1.36 2.30 -9.64
CA GLY A 88 0.30 1.30 -9.90
C GLY A 88 0.11 0.34 -8.72
N PHE A 89 1.21 -0.06 -8.07
CA PHE A 89 1.17 -0.88 -6.87
C PHE A 89 0.47 -0.17 -5.71
N ASP A 90 0.86 1.07 -5.42
CA ASP A 90 0.27 1.89 -4.35
C ASP A 90 -1.21 2.17 -4.63
N ALA A 91 -1.59 2.41 -5.88
CA ALA A 91 -3.00 2.57 -6.27
C ALA A 91 -3.84 1.32 -5.93
N VAL A 92 -3.33 0.12 -6.23
CA VAL A 92 -4.04 -1.12 -5.87
C VAL A 92 -4.09 -1.31 -4.35
N LEU A 93 -3.03 -0.99 -3.61
CA LEU A 93 -3.06 -1.04 -2.15
C LEU A 93 -4.06 -0.06 -1.53
N CYS A 94 -4.13 1.17 -2.05
CA CYS A 94 -5.12 2.16 -1.63
C CYS A 94 -6.55 1.67 -1.86
N THR A 95 -6.83 1.02 -3.01
CA THR A 95 -8.16 0.45 -3.26
C THR A 95 -8.52 -0.72 -2.33
N ARG A 96 -7.52 -1.39 -1.74
CA ARG A 96 -7.73 -2.55 -0.85
C ARG A 96 -7.85 -2.16 0.63
N LYS A 97 -7.24 -1.06 1.08
CA LYS A 97 -7.27 -0.61 2.48
C LYS A 97 -8.54 0.18 2.89
N GLY A 98 -9.34 0.65 1.93
CA GLY A 98 -10.58 1.35 2.23
C GLY A 98 -11.36 1.60 0.95
N GLY A 99 -12.51 0.94 0.82
CA GLY A 99 -13.41 1.03 -0.32
C GLY A 99 -14.13 2.39 -0.44
N GLU A 100 -13.39 3.49 -0.55
CA GLU A 100 -13.91 4.74 -1.12
C GLU A 100 -13.03 5.15 -2.29
N ARG A 101 -13.50 4.79 -3.49
CA ARG A 101 -13.07 5.47 -4.70
C ARG A 101 -13.44 6.94 -4.55
N LYS A 102 -12.47 7.78 -4.20
CA LYS A 102 -12.55 9.20 -4.58
C LYS A 102 -12.36 9.21 -6.10
N PRO A 103 -13.38 9.54 -6.90
CA PRO A 103 -13.24 9.57 -8.35
C PRO A 103 -12.12 10.55 -8.67
N ILE A 104 -10.99 10.02 -9.16
CA ILE A 104 -9.97 10.85 -9.79
C ILE A 104 -10.62 11.36 -11.07
N SER A 105 -11.12 12.59 -11.03
CA SER A 105 -11.51 13.34 -12.21
C SER A 105 -10.25 13.58 -13.03
N LEU A 106 -9.90 12.65 -13.92
CA LEU A 106 -8.94 12.91 -14.97
C LEU A 106 -9.59 13.94 -15.90
N SER A 107 -9.23 15.21 -15.75
CA SER A 107 -9.66 16.31 -16.62
C SER A 107 -8.90 16.29 -17.95
N TRP A 108 -8.90 15.16 -18.65
CA TRP A 108 -8.37 15.04 -20.01
C TRP A 108 -9.55 14.94 -20.97
N GLY A 109 -9.83 16.06 -21.65
CA GLY A 109 -10.87 16.21 -22.67
C GLY A 109 -11.97 17.15 -22.24
N ARG A 110 -11.80 18.45 -22.48
CA ARG A 110 -12.96 19.35 -22.62
C ARG A 110 -13.65 18.95 -23.92
N ASP A 111 -14.82 18.34 -23.83
CA ASP A 111 -15.77 18.35 -24.94
C ASP A 111 -16.27 19.79 -25.09
N THR A 112 -15.78 20.46 -26.13
CA THR A 112 -16.39 21.66 -26.70
C THR A 112 -17.48 21.21 -27.65
N GLU A 113 -18.73 21.34 -27.23
CA GLU A 113 -19.89 21.52 -28.11
C GLU A 113 -20.44 22.94 -27.90
#